data_AF-A0A1V5MV96-F1
#
_entry.id   AF-A0A1V5MV96-F1
#
_cell.length_a   1.000
_cell.length_b   1.000
_cell.length_c   1.000
_cell.angle_alpha   90.00
_cell.angle_beta   90.00
_cell.angle_gamma   90.00
#
_symmetry.space_group_name_H-M   'P 1'
#
loop_
_entity.id
_entity.type
_entity.pdbx_description
1 polymer ?
#
loop_
_entity_poly.entity_id
_entity_poly.type
_entity_poly.pdbx_seq_one_letter_code
_entity_poly.pdbx_strand_id
1 'polypeptide(L)'
;MVTGDFAGRVAAGGETEFYILDPAIESPITATVTLWAGDTVLSNWLTQKGIPFQAFNKNAPLGSQKVILAGINSPPFTQSSFDNLMNHVEAGSVAVFLSPQIFASGSNTSYYVPLTQKGSLQDLTGGWVFAKDDWAKNHPVFVNMPCGSLMDYTYFREIVPSSLWVNQDTPYQALAGAINTAGSFPYQSGLSLAIYRKGTGAFLINALLIRDNLGTVPAADRLLRNLIRYAAAVNFAVPQNCEEVWLNGYGLPEDLNQDCRINMTDAVPLITDWLSDNHPVASTSFVGNPSADNGWSTTSAVTATASGYQYTLAPVCAINGSGLDAATGTMHSNQILDLYWDGPPGGGTATPHPGTITPCLNWIAFEFDQEYPLTIMHVWNYNYNSVFNCGAGARDVVVQYSLTGGSGPDEWTTLGTFEVAKGTALSDFTGKDVCDFEGVSAKYVCLSIVTDWGTPYGDQGIAEVRFSCSLDELSCDGAGFEYMPADFDRNCVIDINDFSILAAQWLLCNDPQDGNCLANW
;
A
#
# COMPACT_ATOMS: atom_id res chain seq x y z
N MET A 1 -1.28 15.37 -25.64
CA MET A 1 -1.83 16.69 -26.01
C MET A 1 -3.22 16.79 -25.42
N VAL A 2 -3.48 17.77 -24.56
CA VAL A 2 -4.85 18.05 -24.08
C VAL A 2 -5.51 18.99 -25.09
N THR A 3 -6.43 18.47 -25.90
CA THR A 3 -7.25 19.28 -26.81
C THR A 3 -8.63 19.48 -26.20
N GLY A 4 -8.76 20.49 -25.35
CA GLY A 4 -10.04 21.03 -24.89
C GLY A 4 -10.35 22.35 -25.60
N ASP A 5 -11.59 22.55 -26.02
CA ASP A 5 -12.06 23.88 -26.42
C ASP A 5 -12.42 24.67 -25.14
N PHE A 6 -11.54 25.59 -24.77
CA PHE A 6 -11.67 26.42 -23.57
C PHE A 6 -12.44 27.73 -23.82
N ALA A 7 -13.06 27.92 -24.98
CA ALA A 7 -13.78 29.15 -25.30
C ALA A 7 -15.03 29.35 -24.41
N GLY A 8 -14.94 30.31 -23.47
CA GLY A 8 -16.10 30.86 -22.76
C GLY A 8 -16.46 30.22 -21.41
N ARG A 9 -15.60 29.37 -20.82
CA ARG A 9 -15.77 28.89 -19.43
C ARG A 9 -14.74 29.54 -18.50
N VAL A 10 -15.21 30.00 -17.34
CA VAL A 10 -14.33 30.49 -16.26
C VAL A 10 -13.77 29.28 -15.53
N ALA A 11 -12.45 29.22 -15.34
CA ALA A 11 -11.84 28.17 -14.52
C ALA A 11 -12.28 28.35 -13.06
N ALA A 12 -12.78 27.28 -12.43
CA ALA A 12 -13.25 27.32 -11.04
C ALA A 12 -12.10 27.41 -10.01
N GLY A 13 -10.85 27.25 -10.45
CA GLY A 13 -9.72 26.93 -9.57
C GLY A 13 -9.74 25.46 -9.14
N GLY A 14 -8.60 24.96 -8.66
CA GLY A 14 -8.44 23.58 -8.21
C GLY A 14 -7.28 22.85 -8.89
N GLU A 15 -6.80 21.82 -8.22
CA GLU A 15 -5.80 20.88 -8.73
C GLU A 15 -6.53 19.68 -9.36
N THR A 16 -5.88 19.01 -10.31
CA THR A 16 -6.42 17.80 -10.94
C THR A 16 -5.29 16.86 -11.28
N GLU A 17 -5.44 15.60 -10.89
CA GLU A 17 -4.51 14.54 -11.28
C GLU A 17 -4.81 14.07 -12.71
N PHE A 18 -3.78 13.61 -13.41
CA PHE A 18 -3.91 13.00 -14.73
C PHE A 18 -2.69 12.11 -15.02
N TYR A 19 -2.93 11.02 -15.74
CA TYR A 19 -1.88 10.08 -16.11
C TYR A 19 -1.14 10.50 -17.39
N ILE A 20 0.19 10.57 -17.30
CA ILE A 20 1.07 10.66 -18.47
C ILE A 20 1.60 9.25 -18.76
N LEU A 21 1.09 8.63 -19.82
CA LEU A 21 1.51 7.29 -20.25
C LEU A 21 2.55 7.42 -21.37
N ASP A 22 3.82 7.18 -21.04
CA ASP A 22 4.91 7.19 -22.02
C ASP A 22 4.94 5.86 -22.80
N PRO A 23 4.73 5.87 -24.14
CA PRO A 23 4.84 4.69 -24.98
C PRO A 23 6.29 4.23 -25.23
N ALA A 24 7.31 5.06 -24.97
CA ALA A 24 8.71 4.74 -25.23
C ALA A 24 9.35 3.83 -24.16
N ILE A 25 8.76 3.75 -22.96
CA ILE A 25 9.24 2.92 -21.84
C ILE A 25 8.82 1.44 -22.02
N GLU A 26 8.02 1.11 -23.03
CA GLU A 26 7.48 -0.24 -23.22
C GLU A 26 8.42 -1.19 -23.99
N SER A 27 8.89 -2.24 -23.29
CA SER A 27 9.60 -3.37 -23.91
C SER A 27 8.87 -3.93 -25.15
N PRO A 28 9.56 -4.19 -26.27
CA PRO A 28 8.97 -4.75 -27.48
C PRO A 28 8.26 -6.08 -27.22
N ILE A 29 7.16 -6.33 -27.97
CA ILE A 29 6.49 -7.63 -27.98
C ILE A 29 7.03 -8.41 -29.18
N THR A 30 7.77 -9.48 -28.92
CA THR A 30 8.39 -10.35 -29.94
C THR A 30 7.53 -11.56 -30.32
N ALA A 31 6.51 -11.88 -29.51
CA ALA A 31 5.60 -12.98 -29.79
C ALA A 31 4.71 -12.68 -31.00
N THR A 32 4.62 -13.63 -31.94
CA THR A 32 3.75 -13.50 -33.11
C THR A 32 2.28 -13.68 -32.73
N VAL A 33 1.50 -12.62 -32.92
CA VAL A 33 0.05 -12.62 -32.72
C VAL A 33 -0.67 -13.24 -33.92
N THR A 34 -1.67 -14.08 -33.67
CA THR A 34 -2.54 -14.63 -34.71
C THR A 34 -3.89 -13.91 -34.70
N LEU A 35 -4.28 -13.29 -35.80
CA LEU A 35 -5.59 -12.64 -35.95
C LEU A 35 -6.63 -13.64 -36.43
N TRP A 36 -7.64 -13.93 -35.60
CA TRP A 36 -8.68 -14.90 -35.93
C TRP A 36 -9.57 -14.47 -37.10
N ALA A 37 -9.85 -13.17 -37.18
CA ALA A 37 -10.77 -12.58 -38.14
C ALA A 37 -10.24 -11.23 -38.67
N GLY A 38 -10.78 -10.78 -39.80
CA GLY A 38 -10.32 -9.57 -40.50
C GLY A 38 -10.72 -8.27 -39.81
N ASP A 39 -9.92 -7.81 -38.84
CA ASP A 39 -10.14 -6.56 -38.13
C ASP A 39 -9.09 -5.49 -38.51
N THR A 40 -9.51 -4.49 -39.29
CA THR A 40 -8.64 -3.43 -39.83
C THR A 40 -8.05 -2.52 -38.76
N VAL A 41 -8.80 -2.19 -37.69
CA VAL A 41 -8.25 -1.31 -36.64
C VAL A 41 -7.22 -2.06 -35.82
N LEU A 42 -7.50 -3.32 -35.47
CA LEU A 42 -6.57 -4.17 -34.72
C LEU A 42 -5.28 -4.44 -35.51
N SER A 43 -5.37 -4.76 -36.80
CA SER A 43 -4.20 -4.96 -37.66
C SER A 43 -3.41 -3.67 -37.91
N ASN A 44 -4.08 -2.53 -38.09
CA ASN A 44 -3.41 -1.21 -38.15
C ASN A 44 -2.68 -0.89 -36.84
N TRP A 45 -3.31 -1.17 -35.69
CA TRP A 45 -2.71 -0.96 -34.36
C TRP A 45 -1.48 -1.86 -34.14
N LEU A 46 -1.58 -3.16 -34.44
CA LEU A 46 -0.44 -4.09 -34.35
C LEU A 46 0.73 -3.61 -35.22
N THR A 47 0.43 -3.16 -36.45
CA THR A 47 1.42 -2.57 -37.37
C THR A 47 2.06 -1.31 -36.77
N GLN A 48 1.26 -0.37 -36.24
CA GLN A 48 1.74 0.87 -35.63
C GLN A 48 2.61 0.63 -34.40
N LYS A 49 2.29 -0.39 -33.59
CA LYS A 49 3.04 -0.77 -32.38
C LYS A 49 4.21 -1.72 -32.65
N GLY A 50 4.48 -2.07 -33.92
CA GLY A 50 5.58 -2.96 -34.31
C GLY A 50 5.44 -4.40 -33.81
N ILE A 51 4.22 -4.87 -33.53
CA ILE A 51 3.95 -6.21 -32.99
C ILE A 51 3.82 -7.19 -34.17
N PRO A 52 4.63 -8.27 -34.25
CA PRO A 52 4.52 -9.25 -35.33
C PRO A 52 3.15 -9.93 -35.33
N PHE A 53 2.50 -10.04 -36.48
CA PHE A 53 1.22 -10.75 -36.58
C PHE A 53 1.01 -11.49 -37.91
N GLN A 54 0.12 -12.48 -37.88
CA GLN A 54 -0.30 -13.30 -39.01
C GLN A 54 -1.82 -13.52 -38.99
N ALA A 55 -2.40 -13.92 -40.13
CA ALA A 55 -3.80 -14.36 -40.18
C ALA A 55 -3.95 -15.80 -39.65
N PHE A 56 -5.06 -16.10 -39.00
CA PHE A 56 -5.35 -17.43 -38.48
C PHE A 56 -5.47 -18.48 -39.59
N ASN A 57 -4.68 -19.54 -39.45
CA ASN A 57 -4.68 -20.68 -40.34
C ASN A 57 -5.32 -21.89 -39.63
N LYS A 58 -6.57 -22.19 -39.96
CA LYS A 58 -7.31 -23.36 -39.47
C LYS A 58 -6.67 -24.72 -39.80
N ASN A 59 -5.71 -24.76 -40.72
CA ASN A 59 -4.97 -25.96 -41.12
C ASN A 59 -3.56 -26.03 -40.49
N ALA A 60 -3.19 -25.06 -39.64
CA ALA A 60 -1.94 -25.14 -38.88
C ALA A 60 -2.01 -26.27 -37.83
N PRO A 61 -0.88 -26.81 -37.36
CA PRO A 61 -0.88 -27.74 -36.22
C PRO A 61 -1.63 -27.14 -35.03
N LEU A 62 -2.47 -27.95 -34.36
CA LEU A 62 -3.18 -27.50 -33.16
C LEU A 62 -2.18 -27.03 -32.09
N GLY A 63 -2.54 -26.02 -31.29
CA GLY A 63 -1.65 -25.41 -30.30
C GLY A 63 -0.59 -24.44 -30.86
N SER A 64 -0.14 -24.60 -32.12
CA SER A 64 0.99 -23.83 -32.68
C SER A 64 0.75 -22.31 -32.79
N GLN A 65 -0.50 -21.86 -32.80
CA GLN A 65 -0.89 -20.45 -32.88
C GLN A 65 -1.06 -19.90 -31.45
N LYS A 66 0.03 -19.80 -30.68
CA LYS A 66 0.00 -19.61 -29.21
C LYS A 66 -0.88 -18.45 -28.73
N VAL A 67 -0.80 -17.28 -29.37
CA VAL A 67 -1.66 -16.12 -29.03
C VAL A 67 -2.60 -15.84 -30.19
N ILE A 68 -3.91 -15.90 -29.93
CA ILE A 68 -4.96 -15.62 -30.90
C ILE A 68 -5.78 -14.42 -30.42
N LEU A 69 -5.86 -13.36 -31.22
CA LEU A 69 -6.76 -12.22 -30.96
C LEU A 69 -7.99 -12.30 -31.85
N ALA A 70 -9.15 -12.09 -31.25
CA ALA A 70 -10.45 -12.12 -31.91
C ALA A 70 -11.13 -10.75 -31.76
N GLY A 71 -11.18 -10.00 -32.86
CA GLY A 71 -11.75 -8.64 -32.95
C GLY A 71 -13.25 -8.62 -33.27
N ILE A 72 -13.71 -7.54 -33.91
CA ILE A 72 -15.16 -7.27 -34.15
C ILE A 72 -15.61 -7.56 -35.61
N ASN A 73 -14.68 -7.83 -36.53
CA ASN A 73 -14.93 -8.15 -37.96
C ASN A 73 -14.06 -9.35 -38.38
N SER A 74 -14.36 -10.25 -39.31
CA SER A 74 -15.53 -10.66 -40.15
C SER A 74 -15.19 -12.06 -40.73
N PRO A 75 -16.06 -12.87 -41.42
CA PRO A 75 -17.41 -12.67 -41.95
C PRO A 75 -18.47 -13.43 -41.08
N PRO A 76 -19.62 -14.00 -41.52
CA PRO A 76 -20.57 -14.59 -40.57
C PRO A 76 -19.95 -15.83 -39.92
N PHE A 77 -19.69 -15.74 -38.62
CA PHE A 77 -19.13 -16.85 -37.86
C PHE A 77 -20.12 -18.01 -37.82
N THR A 78 -19.65 -19.19 -38.21
CA THR A 78 -20.43 -20.42 -38.09
C THR A 78 -20.01 -21.16 -36.82
N GLN A 79 -20.82 -22.10 -36.34
CA GLN A 79 -20.42 -22.97 -35.23
C GLN A 79 -19.06 -23.62 -35.53
N SER A 80 -18.89 -24.16 -36.75
CA SER A 80 -17.63 -24.73 -37.22
C SER A 80 -16.45 -23.76 -37.20
N SER A 81 -16.67 -22.44 -37.32
CA SER A 81 -15.61 -21.45 -37.18
C SER A 81 -15.09 -21.41 -35.73
N PHE A 82 -16.02 -21.37 -34.77
CA PHE A 82 -15.70 -21.42 -33.33
C PHE A 82 -15.11 -22.78 -32.94
N ASP A 83 -15.65 -23.89 -33.43
CA ASP A 83 -15.11 -25.24 -33.17
C ASP A 83 -13.64 -25.34 -33.59
N ASN A 84 -13.27 -24.82 -34.77
CA ASN A 84 -11.88 -24.78 -35.23
C ASN A 84 -10.99 -23.91 -34.32
N LEU A 85 -11.47 -22.77 -33.84
CA LEU A 85 -10.73 -21.95 -32.87
C LEU A 85 -10.52 -22.70 -31.55
N MET A 86 -11.59 -23.30 -31.02
CA MET A 86 -11.54 -24.00 -29.75
C MET A 86 -10.68 -25.26 -29.79
N ASN A 87 -10.59 -25.96 -30.92
CA ASN A 87 -9.62 -27.04 -31.12
C ASN A 87 -8.16 -26.57 -30.98
N HIS A 88 -7.83 -25.34 -31.41
CA HIS A 88 -6.50 -24.77 -31.19
C HIS A 88 -6.29 -24.39 -29.71
N VAL A 89 -7.32 -23.85 -29.04
CA VAL A 89 -7.29 -23.55 -27.60
C VAL A 89 -7.09 -24.82 -26.77
N GLU A 90 -7.85 -25.89 -27.04
CA GLU A 90 -7.75 -27.18 -26.36
C GLU A 90 -6.34 -27.79 -26.43
N ALA A 91 -5.58 -27.47 -27.48
CA ALA A 91 -4.21 -27.92 -27.69
C ALA A 91 -3.13 -26.91 -27.22
N GLY A 92 -3.47 -25.87 -26.46
CA GLY A 92 -2.51 -25.00 -25.77
C GLY A 92 -2.44 -23.54 -26.25
N SER A 93 -3.25 -23.17 -27.25
CA SER A 93 -3.38 -21.77 -27.67
C SER A 93 -4.19 -20.95 -26.65
N VAL A 94 -3.95 -19.64 -26.61
CA VAL A 94 -4.68 -18.68 -25.77
C VAL A 94 -5.45 -17.72 -26.66
N ALA A 95 -6.78 -17.75 -26.58
CA ALA A 95 -7.66 -16.90 -27.37
C ALA A 95 -8.19 -15.71 -26.55
N VAL A 96 -7.87 -14.48 -26.97
CA VAL A 96 -8.38 -13.25 -26.35
C VAL A 96 -9.48 -12.68 -27.23
N PHE A 97 -10.73 -12.78 -26.79
CA PHE A 97 -11.88 -12.15 -27.44
C PHE A 97 -11.97 -10.70 -26.97
N LEU A 98 -11.77 -9.74 -27.86
CA LEU A 98 -11.63 -8.32 -27.51
C LEU A 98 -12.96 -7.56 -27.42
N SER A 99 -14.05 -8.15 -27.90
CA SER A 99 -15.36 -7.49 -28.05
C SER A 99 -16.48 -8.54 -27.92
N PRO A 100 -17.46 -8.39 -27.00
CA PRO A 100 -18.57 -9.33 -26.83
C PRO A 100 -19.40 -9.61 -28.08
N GLN A 101 -19.50 -8.64 -28.98
CA GLN A 101 -20.30 -8.66 -30.21
C GLN A 101 -19.92 -9.83 -31.13
N ILE A 102 -18.70 -10.37 -31.00
CA ILE A 102 -18.24 -11.53 -31.76
C ILE A 102 -19.04 -12.80 -31.47
N PHE A 103 -19.64 -12.92 -30.28
CA PHE A 103 -20.40 -14.09 -29.85
C PHE A 103 -21.89 -14.02 -30.23
N ALA A 104 -22.35 -12.88 -30.74
CA ALA A 104 -23.77 -12.64 -30.96
C ALA A 104 -24.31 -13.38 -32.20
N SER A 105 -25.56 -13.85 -32.11
CA SER A 105 -26.31 -14.38 -33.25
C SER A 105 -27.78 -13.97 -33.13
N GLY A 106 -28.24 -13.15 -34.08
CA GLY A 106 -29.55 -12.49 -33.99
C GLY A 106 -29.63 -11.60 -32.74
N SER A 107 -30.64 -11.85 -31.90
CA SER A 107 -30.83 -11.14 -30.62
C SER A 107 -30.11 -11.79 -29.43
N ASN A 108 -29.47 -12.96 -29.60
CA ASN A 108 -28.74 -13.63 -28.53
C ASN A 108 -27.29 -13.13 -28.50
N THR A 109 -26.90 -12.42 -27.43
CA THR A 109 -25.58 -11.79 -27.26
C THR A 109 -24.47 -12.77 -26.87
N SER A 110 -24.81 -13.97 -26.39
CA SER A 110 -23.85 -14.98 -25.90
C SER A 110 -23.84 -16.28 -26.72
N TYR A 111 -24.52 -16.31 -27.87
CA TYR A 111 -24.79 -17.53 -28.65
C TYR A 111 -23.56 -18.42 -28.86
N TYR A 112 -22.44 -17.84 -29.26
CA TYR A 112 -21.18 -18.57 -29.53
C TYR A 112 -20.18 -18.59 -28.36
N VAL A 113 -20.51 -18.06 -27.18
CA VAL A 113 -19.63 -18.16 -25.99
C VAL A 113 -19.34 -19.65 -25.72
N PRO A 114 -18.06 -20.08 -25.62
CA PRO A 114 -17.71 -21.50 -25.55
C PRO A 114 -17.84 -22.10 -24.13
N LEU A 115 -19.01 -21.88 -23.52
CA LEU A 115 -19.39 -22.32 -22.17
C LEU A 115 -20.69 -23.15 -22.20
N THR A 116 -20.94 -23.88 -21.11
CA THR A 116 -22.17 -24.65 -20.89
C THR A 116 -23.30 -23.71 -20.49
N GLN A 117 -23.14 -22.96 -19.40
CA GLN A 117 -23.91 -21.76 -19.15
C GLN A 117 -23.18 -20.56 -19.76
N LYS A 118 -23.72 -20.08 -20.87
CA LYS A 118 -23.12 -18.99 -21.68
C LYS A 118 -23.32 -17.60 -21.08
N GLY A 119 -24.19 -17.48 -20.08
CA GLY A 119 -24.62 -16.20 -19.53
C GLY A 119 -25.23 -15.28 -20.58
N SER A 120 -25.18 -13.98 -20.31
CA SER A 120 -25.55 -12.91 -21.22
C SER A 120 -24.79 -11.63 -20.87
N LEU A 121 -24.76 -10.66 -21.79
CA LEU A 121 -24.47 -9.27 -21.42
C LEU A 121 -25.70 -8.61 -20.79
N GLN A 122 -25.50 -7.92 -19.68
CA GLN A 122 -26.50 -7.08 -19.03
C GLN A 122 -25.93 -5.71 -18.71
N ASP A 123 -26.68 -4.64 -18.98
CA ASP A 123 -26.36 -3.28 -18.54
C ASP A 123 -26.56 -3.18 -17.02
N LEU A 124 -25.48 -2.84 -16.30
CA LEU A 124 -25.48 -2.67 -14.84
C LEU A 124 -25.60 -1.20 -14.42
N THR A 125 -25.67 -0.26 -15.37
CA THR A 125 -25.77 1.18 -15.09
C THR A 125 -27.21 1.68 -14.99
N GLY A 126 -28.14 1.02 -15.66
CA GLY A 126 -29.53 1.49 -15.77
C GLY A 126 -29.67 2.88 -16.41
N GLY A 127 -28.66 3.34 -17.15
CA GLY A 127 -28.58 4.69 -17.71
C GLY A 127 -28.08 5.79 -16.76
N TRP A 128 -27.63 5.44 -15.55
CA TRP A 128 -27.11 6.40 -14.56
C TRP A 128 -25.58 6.49 -14.57
N VAL A 129 -25.05 7.66 -14.19
CA VAL A 129 -23.61 7.90 -14.00
C VAL A 129 -23.19 7.39 -12.62
N PHE A 130 -22.01 6.76 -12.50
CA PHE A 130 -21.48 6.18 -11.25
C PHE A 130 -22.41 5.15 -10.57
N ALA A 131 -23.16 4.39 -11.38
CA ALA A 131 -24.12 3.42 -10.89
C ALA A 131 -23.51 2.09 -10.39
N LYS A 132 -22.22 1.84 -10.65
CA LYS A 132 -21.54 0.60 -10.29
C LYS A 132 -20.09 0.87 -9.90
N ASP A 133 -19.59 0.06 -8.98
CA ASP A 133 -18.22 0.06 -8.51
C ASP A 133 -17.43 -0.97 -9.33
N ASP A 134 -16.69 -0.50 -10.33
CA ASP A 134 -15.78 -1.31 -11.14
C ASP A 134 -14.51 -1.66 -10.36
N TRP A 135 -14.00 -2.88 -10.53
CA TRP A 135 -12.79 -3.37 -9.85
C TRP A 135 -11.87 -4.16 -10.78
N ALA A 136 -10.57 -4.17 -10.45
CA ALA A 136 -9.54 -4.94 -11.14
C ALA A 136 -8.64 -5.64 -10.12
N LYS A 137 -8.48 -6.97 -10.22
CA LYS A 137 -7.52 -7.70 -9.38
C LYS A 137 -6.09 -7.27 -9.68
N ASN A 138 -5.21 -7.38 -8.68
CA ASN A 138 -3.77 -7.36 -8.91
C ASN A 138 -3.39 -8.60 -9.73
N HIS A 139 -3.13 -8.43 -11.03
CA HIS A 139 -2.89 -9.51 -11.97
C HIS A 139 -1.99 -9.02 -13.12
N PRO A 140 -1.09 -9.85 -13.71
CA PRO A 140 -0.14 -9.40 -14.74
C PRO A 140 -0.75 -8.74 -15.99
N VAL A 141 -2.04 -8.94 -16.28
CA VAL A 141 -2.73 -8.22 -17.37
C VAL A 141 -2.89 -6.71 -17.08
N PHE A 142 -2.85 -6.30 -15.82
CA PHE A 142 -2.93 -4.92 -15.37
C PHE A 142 -1.57 -4.35 -14.94
N VAL A 143 -0.44 -5.00 -15.27
CA VAL A 143 0.89 -4.51 -14.89
C VAL A 143 1.15 -3.09 -15.44
N ASN A 144 1.60 -2.19 -14.56
CA ASN A 144 1.73 -0.75 -14.81
C ASN A 144 0.39 -0.05 -15.16
N MET A 145 -0.71 -0.51 -14.56
CA MET A 145 -2.03 0.13 -14.52
C MET A 145 -2.51 0.12 -13.06
N PRO A 146 -3.35 1.08 -12.60
CA PRO A 146 -3.94 1.00 -11.26
C PRO A 146 -4.81 -0.26 -11.13
N CYS A 147 -4.50 -1.14 -10.17
CA CYS A 147 -5.21 -2.39 -9.94
C CYS A 147 -4.96 -2.93 -8.52
N GLY A 148 -5.69 -3.97 -8.12
CA GLY A 148 -5.71 -4.48 -6.74
C GLY A 148 -6.85 -3.93 -5.90
N SER A 149 -7.70 -3.07 -6.47
CA SER A 149 -8.82 -2.41 -5.79
C SER A 149 -9.89 -2.01 -6.84
N LEU A 150 -10.75 -1.06 -6.49
CA LEU A 150 -11.64 -0.36 -7.43
C LEU A 150 -10.82 0.26 -8.58
N MET A 151 -11.40 0.27 -9.79
CA MET A 151 -10.79 0.91 -10.95
C MET A 151 -10.84 2.43 -10.80
N ASP A 152 -9.68 3.08 -10.81
CA ASP A 152 -9.62 4.53 -10.86
C ASP A 152 -10.19 5.07 -12.18
N TYR A 153 -11.28 5.82 -12.09
CA TYR A 153 -11.92 6.46 -13.25
C TYR A 153 -11.03 7.52 -13.92
N THR A 154 -10.01 8.06 -13.26
CA THR A 154 -9.03 8.98 -13.88
C THR A 154 -8.18 8.26 -14.93
N TYR A 155 -7.91 6.95 -14.74
CA TYR A 155 -7.20 6.09 -15.68
C TYR A 155 -8.13 5.29 -16.62
N PHE A 156 -9.23 4.72 -16.12
CA PHE A 156 -10.00 3.69 -16.82
C PHE A 156 -11.29 4.17 -17.51
N ARG A 157 -11.78 5.39 -17.25
CA ARG A 157 -13.15 5.82 -17.65
C ARG A 157 -13.52 5.57 -19.12
N GLU A 158 -12.61 5.74 -20.08
CA GLU A 158 -12.92 5.53 -21.50
C GLU A 158 -13.02 4.05 -21.90
N ILE A 159 -12.52 3.13 -21.06
CA ILE A 159 -12.57 1.67 -21.30
C ILE A 159 -13.54 0.90 -20.39
N VAL A 160 -14.14 1.56 -19.39
CA VAL A 160 -15.19 0.97 -18.55
C VAL A 160 -16.50 0.83 -19.34
N PRO A 161 -17.09 -0.37 -19.45
CA PRO A 161 -18.35 -0.60 -20.15
C PRO A 161 -19.55 -0.40 -19.21
N SER A 162 -20.74 -0.17 -19.79
CA SER A 162 -22.00 -0.26 -19.05
C SER A 162 -22.48 -1.71 -18.90
N SER A 163 -22.28 -2.53 -19.94
CA SER A 163 -22.71 -3.93 -19.98
C SER A 163 -21.61 -4.91 -19.58
N LEU A 164 -21.97 -5.89 -18.76
CA LEU A 164 -21.06 -6.89 -18.17
C LEU A 164 -21.61 -8.31 -18.34
N TRP A 165 -20.74 -9.31 -18.24
CA TRP A 165 -21.11 -10.73 -18.33
C TRP A 165 -21.76 -11.20 -17.03
N VAL A 166 -23.00 -11.69 -17.14
CA VAL A 166 -23.81 -12.23 -16.03
C VAL A 166 -24.31 -13.66 -16.32
N ASN A 167 -24.44 -14.48 -15.28
CA ASN A 167 -25.01 -15.84 -15.32
C ASN A 167 -24.29 -16.85 -16.25
N GLN A 168 -23.00 -16.62 -16.51
CA GLN A 168 -22.11 -17.58 -17.18
C GLN A 168 -21.52 -18.59 -16.19
N ASP A 169 -20.98 -19.71 -16.71
CA ASP A 169 -20.17 -20.66 -15.93
C ASP A 169 -19.07 -19.91 -15.13
N THR A 170 -18.74 -20.39 -13.93
CA THR A 170 -17.66 -19.82 -13.10
C THR A 170 -16.35 -19.80 -13.89
N PRO A 171 -15.66 -18.65 -14.02
CA PRO A 171 -14.37 -18.59 -14.68
C PRO A 171 -13.30 -19.30 -13.88
N TYR A 172 -12.23 -19.71 -14.57
CA TYR A 172 -11.01 -20.13 -13.89
C TYR A 172 -10.43 -18.95 -13.08
N GLN A 173 -10.39 -17.74 -13.67
CA GLN A 173 -10.07 -16.52 -12.93
C GLN A 173 -10.95 -15.35 -13.39
N ALA A 174 -11.62 -14.70 -12.45
CA ALA A 174 -12.25 -13.39 -12.66
C ALA A 174 -11.18 -12.29 -12.45
N LEU A 175 -10.86 -11.52 -13.50
CA LEU A 175 -9.79 -10.52 -13.48
C LEU A 175 -10.31 -9.12 -13.18
N ALA A 176 -11.47 -8.78 -13.74
CA ALA A 176 -12.16 -7.51 -13.50
C ALA A 176 -13.68 -7.69 -13.64
N GLY A 177 -14.42 -6.81 -12.97
CA GLY A 177 -15.88 -6.82 -12.95
C GLY A 177 -16.43 -5.56 -12.29
N ALA A 178 -17.70 -5.58 -11.96
CA ALA A 178 -18.32 -4.52 -11.18
C ALA A 178 -19.48 -5.04 -10.32
N ILE A 179 -19.84 -4.24 -9.32
CA ILE A 179 -21.01 -4.44 -8.46
C ILE A 179 -21.85 -3.16 -8.49
N ASN A 180 -23.18 -3.29 -8.60
CA ASN A 180 -24.14 -2.21 -8.40
C ASN A 180 -24.93 -2.49 -7.11
N THR A 181 -24.79 -1.59 -6.14
CA THR A 181 -25.51 -1.58 -4.86
C THR A 181 -26.45 -0.37 -4.72
N ALA A 182 -26.57 0.46 -5.77
CA ALA A 182 -27.26 1.74 -5.72
C ALA A 182 -28.77 1.55 -5.45
N GLY A 183 -29.25 2.06 -4.31
CA GLY A 183 -30.52 1.66 -3.66
C GLY A 183 -31.84 1.91 -4.39
N SER A 184 -31.84 2.26 -5.68
CA SER A 184 -33.01 2.21 -6.56
C SER A 184 -33.09 0.94 -7.42
N PHE A 185 -32.02 0.12 -7.40
CA PHE A 185 -31.92 -1.13 -8.15
C PHE A 185 -31.72 -2.32 -7.19
N PRO A 186 -32.16 -3.54 -7.55
CA PRO A 186 -31.71 -4.74 -6.85
C PRO A 186 -30.20 -4.90 -7.03
N TYR A 187 -29.54 -5.64 -6.11
CA TYR A 187 -28.13 -5.99 -6.25
C TYR A 187 -27.85 -6.63 -7.62
N GLN A 188 -26.84 -6.12 -8.33
CA GLN A 188 -26.34 -6.69 -9.58
C GLN A 188 -24.82 -6.78 -9.53
N SER A 189 -24.25 -7.84 -10.08
CA SER A 189 -22.80 -7.94 -10.31
C SER A 189 -22.53 -8.64 -11.64
N GLY A 190 -21.36 -8.39 -12.22
CA GLY A 190 -20.96 -8.98 -13.50
C GLY A 190 -19.48 -8.82 -13.79
N LEU A 191 -18.96 -9.61 -14.74
CA LEU A 191 -17.54 -9.62 -15.09
C LEU A 191 -17.26 -8.80 -16.36
N SER A 192 -16.19 -8.01 -16.32
CA SER A 192 -15.68 -7.25 -17.45
C SER A 192 -14.50 -7.95 -18.14
N LEU A 193 -13.75 -8.78 -17.42
CA LEU A 193 -12.66 -9.58 -17.95
C LEU A 193 -12.48 -10.87 -17.15
N ALA A 194 -12.49 -12.03 -17.82
CA ALA A 194 -12.37 -13.33 -17.17
C ALA A 194 -11.66 -14.38 -18.05
N ILE A 195 -10.93 -15.31 -17.40
CA ILE A 195 -10.20 -16.42 -18.02
C ILE A 195 -10.96 -17.74 -17.81
N TYR A 196 -10.99 -18.57 -18.85
CA TYR A 196 -11.52 -19.93 -18.83
C TYR A 196 -10.49 -20.91 -19.39
N ARG A 197 -10.08 -21.91 -18.60
CA ARG A 197 -9.23 -23.03 -19.05
C ARG A 197 -10.04 -23.94 -19.99
N LYS A 198 -9.39 -24.44 -21.05
CA LYS A 198 -9.98 -25.43 -21.97
C LYS A 198 -8.86 -26.27 -22.58
N GLY A 199 -8.83 -27.57 -22.28
CA GLY A 199 -7.68 -28.44 -22.61
C GLY A 199 -6.40 -27.93 -21.94
N THR A 200 -5.30 -27.83 -22.68
CA THR A 200 -4.03 -27.26 -22.19
C THR A 200 -3.88 -25.75 -22.43
N GLY A 201 -4.91 -25.10 -23.00
CA GLY A 201 -4.95 -23.66 -23.24
C GLY A 201 -6.08 -22.97 -22.49
N ALA A 202 -6.39 -21.75 -22.92
CA ALA A 202 -7.45 -20.95 -22.32
C ALA A 202 -8.07 -19.97 -23.32
N PHE A 203 -9.23 -19.43 -22.96
CA PHE A 203 -9.79 -18.27 -23.62
C PHE A 203 -10.19 -17.20 -22.61
N LEU A 204 -10.13 -15.94 -23.04
CA LEU A 204 -10.48 -14.78 -22.25
C LEU A 204 -11.71 -14.12 -22.87
N ILE A 205 -12.76 -13.94 -22.08
CA ILE A 205 -13.91 -13.10 -22.45
C ILE A 205 -13.70 -11.71 -21.88
N ASN A 206 -13.96 -10.70 -22.70
CA ASN A 206 -13.81 -9.29 -22.36
C ASN A 206 -15.12 -8.55 -22.66
N ALA A 207 -15.45 -7.56 -21.84
CA ALA A 207 -16.46 -6.54 -22.09
C ALA A 207 -15.90 -5.10 -21.99
N LEU A 208 -14.68 -4.91 -21.46
CA LEU A 208 -14.01 -3.60 -21.45
C LEU A 208 -13.86 -3.07 -22.88
N LEU A 209 -13.98 -1.75 -23.08
CA LEU A 209 -13.97 -1.12 -24.41
C LEU A 209 -12.55 -0.99 -25.00
N ILE A 210 -11.71 -2.02 -24.82
CA ILE A 210 -10.33 -2.10 -25.29
C ILE A 210 -10.30 -1.91 -26.81
N ARG A 211 -11.08 -2.72 -27.53
CA ARG A 211 -11.04 -2.76 -28.99
C ARG A 211 -11.49 -1.43 -29.60
N ASP A 212 -12.54 -0.81 -29.06
CA ASP A 212 -13.10 0.43 -29.59
C ASP A 212 -12.18 1.64 -29.42
N ASN A 213 -11.24 1.57 -28.47
CA ASN A 213 -10.35 2.66 -28.08
C ASN A 213 -8.85 2.45 -28.44
N LEU A 214 -8.53 1.45 -29.26
CA LEU A 214 -7.14 1.19 -29.69
C LEU A 214 -6.56 2.37 -30.48
N GLY A 215 -5.38 2.83 -30.07
CA GLY A 215 -4.67 3.95 -30.68
C GLY A 215 -5.19 5.34 -30.30
N THR A 216 -6.30 5.43 -29.57
CA THR A 216 -6.87 6.69 -29.05
C THR A 216 -6.74 6.81 -27.54
N VAL A 217 -7.00 5.73 -26.79
CA VAL A 217 -6.90 5.71 -25.32
C VAL A 217 -5.67 4.90 -24.89
N PRO A 218 -4.67 5.51 -24.23
CA PRO A 218 -3.47 4.81 -23.77
C PRO A 218 -3.74 3.63 -22.82
N ALA A 219 -4.80 3.67 -22.02
CA ALA A 219 -5.21 2.55 -21.16
C ALA A 219 -5.63 1.30 -21.97
N ALA A 220 -6.34 1.48 -23.09
CA ALA A 220 -6.70 0.40 -24.01
C ALA A 220 -5.45 -0.23 -24.65
N ASP A 221 -4.53 0.62 -25.11
CA ASP A 221 -3.24 0.21 -25.68
C ASP A 221 -2.41 -0.62 -24.68
N ARG A 222 -2.29 -0.14 -23.44
CA ARG A 222 -1.54 -0.81 -22.36
C ARG A 222 -2.14 -2.17 -22.03
N LEU A 223 -3.46 -2.23 -21.83
CA LEU A 223 -4.17 -3.45 -21.48
C LEU A 223 -4.06 -4.52 -22.57
N LEU A 224 -4.19 -4.15 -23.85
CA LEU A 224 -4.00 -5.10 -24.95
C LEU A 224 -2.56 -5.62 -25.02
N ARG A 225 -1.55 -4.76 -24.82
CA ARG A 225 -0.14 -5.19 -24.78
C ARG A 225 0.12 -6.17 -23.63
N ASN A 226 -0.43 -5.92 -22.46
CA ASN A 226 -0.31 -6.80 -21.31
C ASN A 226 -1.05 -8.14 -21.52
N LEU A 227 -2.26 -8.12 -22.10
CA LEU A 227 -3.00 -9.34 -22.49
C LEU A 227 -2.20 -10.20 -23.48
N ILE A 228 -1.55 -9.60 -24.49
CA ILE A 228 -0.69 -10.31 -25.44
C ILE A 228 0.53 -10.92 -24.74
N ARG A 229 1.22 -10.16 -23.86
CA ARG A 229 2.38 -10.66 -23.09
C ARG A 229 1.98 -11.84 -22.20
N TYR A 230 0.89 -11.70 -21.45
CA TYR A 230 0.36 -12.75 -20.58
C TYR A 230 0.00 -14.00 -21.39
N ALA A 231 -0.79 -13.86 -22.46
CA ALA A 231 -1.18 -14.97 -23.33
C ALA A 231 0.01 -15.68 -24.00
N ALA A 232 1.11 -14.97 -24.28
CA ALA A 232 2.33 -15.54 -24.83
C ALA A 232 3.13 -16.35 -23.80
N ALA A 233 3.22 -15.85 -22.57
CA ALA A 233 4.05 -16.42 -21.51
C ALA A 233 3.37 -17.56 -20.74
N VAL A 234 2.05 -17.48 -20.53
CA VAL A 234 1.32 -18.39 -19.63
C VAL A 234 1.20 -19.81 -20.19
N ASN A 235 1.43 -20.79 -19.33
CA ASN A 235 1.12 -22.20 -19.58
C ASN A 235 -0.13 -22.58 -18.79
N PHE A 236 -1.18 -23.04 -19.47
CA PHE A 236 -2.45 -23.46 -18.84
C PHE A 236 -2.58 -24.98 -18.73
N ALA A 237 -1.49 -25.72 -18.90
CA ALA A 237 -1.43 -27.11 -18.46
C ALA A 237 -1.78 -27.20 -16.96
N VAL A 238 -2.67 -28.12 -16.60
CA VAL A 238 -3.00 -28.40 -15.20
C VAL A 238 -1.76 -29.01 -14.53
N PRO A 239 -1.28 -28.48 -13.40
CA PRO A 239 -0.19 -29.09 -12.64
C PRO A 239 -0.50 -30.55 -12.30
N GLN A 240 0.40 -31.47 -12.65
CA GLN A 240 0.19 -32.92 -12.44
C GLN A 240 0.64 -33.41 -11.06
N ASN A 241 1.25 -32.52 -10.26
CA ASN A 241 1.83 -32.80 -8.95
C ASN A 241 2.09 -31.49 -8.20
N CYS A 242 2.38 -31.59 -6.90
CA CYS A 242 2.60 -30.42 -6.05
C CYS A 242 3.84 -29.59 -6.43
N GLU A 243 4.90 -30.24 -6.93
CA GLU A 243 6.10 -29.54 -7.42
C GLU A 243 5.74 -28.58 -8.58
N GLU A 244 4.90 -29.02 -9.51
CA GLU A 244 4.36 -28.18 -10.59
C GLU A 244 3.39 -27.10 -10.10
N VAL A 245 2.69 -27.27 -8.97
CA VAL A 245 1.84 -26.21 -8.39
C VAL A 245 2.73 -25.04 -7.95
N TRP A 246 3.76 -25.32 -7.14
CA TRP A 246 4.68 -24.30 -6.65
C TRP A 246 5.58 -23.72 -7.74
N LEU A 247 6.13 -24.55 -8.65
CA LEU A 247 6.96 -24.07 -9.77
C LEU A 247 6.23 -23.12 -10.73
N ASN A 248 4.92 -23.30 -10.92
CA ASN A 248 4.11 -22.43 -11.79
C ASN A 248 3.49 -21.23 -11.04
N GLY A 249 3.76 -21.08 -9.73
CA GLY A 249 3.21 -19.99 -8.91
C GLY A 249 1.73 -20.14 -8.56
N TYR A 250 1.23 -21.38 -8.49
CA TYR A 250 -0.14 -21.72 -8.13
C TYR A 250 -0.30 -22.14 -6.65
N GLY A 251 0.75 -22.04 -5.83
CA GLY A 251 0.63 -22.30 -4.40
C GLY A 251 -0.32 -21.32 -3.72
N LEU A 252 -1.21 -21.83 -2.87
CA LEU A 252 -2.14 -21.00 -2.10
C LEU A 252 -1.48 -20.55 -0.79
N PRO A 253 -1.65 -19.28 -0.37
CA PRO A 253 -1.16 -18.80 0.92
C PRO A 253 -1.60 -19.66 2.11
N GLU A 254 -2.81 -20.21 2.03
CA GLU A 254 -3.46 -21.02 3.06
C GLU A 254 -2.86 -22.45 3.17
N ASP A 255 -2.01 -22.88 2.24
CA ASP A 255 -1.22 -24.12 2.28
C ASP A 255 0.11 -23.85 3.01
N LEU A 256 0.03 -23.59 4.31
CA LEU A 256 1.16 -23.16 5.14
C LEU A 256 2.31 -24.19 5.18
N ASN A 257 2.00 -25.48 5.03
CA ASN A 257 3.01 -26.54 5.03
C ASN A 257 3.58 -26.84 3.62
N GLN A 258 2.97 -26.31 2.56
CA GLN A 258 3.34 -26.45 1.15
C GLN A 258 3.22 -27.88 0.58
N ASP A 259 2.37 -28.75 1.15
CA ASP A 259 2.10 -30.10 0.62
C ASP A 259 1.04 -30.14 -0.49
N CYS A 260 0.55 -28.97 -0.91
CA CYS A 260 -0.55 -28.78 -1.85
C CYS A 260 -1.82 -29.49 -1.39
N ARG A 261 -2.16 -29.35 -0.10
CA ARG A 261 -3.45 -29.74 0.48
C ARG A 261 -3.80 -28.87 1.69
N ILE A 262 -4.64 -27.85 1.53
CA ILE A 262 -5.13 -27.08 2.68
C ILE A 262 -5.98 -28.00 3.59
N ASN A 263 -5.47 -28.31 4.78
CA ASN A 263 -6.06 -29.28 5.69
C ASN A 263 -5.82 -28.93 7.18
N MET A 264 -6.16 -29.85 8.10
CA MET A 264 -5.97 -29.65 9.53
C MET A 264 -4.49 -29.41 9.91
N THR A 265 -3.54 -29.86 9.09
CA THR A 265 -2.10 -29.63 9.29
C THR A 265 -1.75 -28.14 9.18
N ASP A 266 -2.41 -27.42 8.27
CA ASP A 266 -2.25 -25.96 8.04
C ASP A 266 -3.02 -25.13 9.07
N ALA A 267 -4.06 -25.70 9.68
CA ALA A 267 -4.73 -25.06 10.81
C ALA A 267 -3.85 -25.03 12.08
N VAL A 268 -2.83 -25.88 12.23
CA VAL A 268 -2.02 -25.97 13.45
C VAL A 268 -1.15 -24.72 13.70
N PRO A 269 -0.38 -24.18 12.72
CA PRO A 269 0.32 -22.91 12.88
C PRO A 269 -0.63 -21.76 13.21
N LEU A 270 -1.68 -21.57 12.40
CA LEU A 270 -2.72 -20.56 12.59
C LEU A 270 -3.31 -20.57 14.02
N ILE A 271 -3.69 -21.75 14.53
CA ILE A 271 -4.24 -21.89 15.89
C ILE A 271 -3.18 -21.62 16.97
N THR A 272 -1.91 -21.94 16.70
CA THR A 272 -0.80 -21.69 17.65
C THR A 272 -0.52 -20.20 17.76
N ASP A 273 -0.49 -19.50 16.63
CA ASP A 273 -0.21 -18.06 16.55
C ASP A 273 -1.41 -17.22 17.04
N TRP A 274 -2.65 -17.67 16.79
CA TRP A 274 -3.87 -17.08 17.39
C TRP A 274 -3.92 -17.19 18.92
N LEU A 275 -3.26 -18.20 19.51
CA LEU A 275 -3.15 -18.35 20.97
C LEU A 275 -1.97 -17.56 21.57
N SER A 276 -1.24 -16.80 20.76
CA SER A 276 -0.16 -15.89 21.17
C SER A 276 -0.63 -14.43 21.14
N ASP A 277 0.11 -13.53 21.81
CA ASP A 277 -0.16 -12.09 21.73
C ASP A 277 0.35 -11.56 20.38
N ASN A 278 -0.59 -11.40 19.44
CA ASN A 278 -0.34 -11.28 18.00
C ASN A 278 -0.86 -9.95 17.42
N HIS A 279 -1.35 -9.04 18.26
CA HIS A 279 -1.64 -7.68 17.85
C HIS A 279 -0.33 -6.88 17.72
N PRO A 280 -0.12 -6.06 16.67
CA PRO A 280 0.71 -4.88 16.80
C PRO A 280 0.02 -3.93 17.78
N VAL A 281 0.27 -4.12 19.07
CA VAL A 281 0.07 -3.04 20.04
C VAL A 281 0.80 -1.81 19.52
N ALA A 282 0.17 -0.64 19.64
CA ALA A 282 0.80 0.64 19.30
C ALA A 282 2.11 0.75 20.08
N SER A 283 3.23 0.41 19.43
CA SER A 283 4.53 0.53 20.03
C SER A 283 4.74 2.02 20.22
N THR A 284 4.87 2.46 21.46
CA THR A 284 5.27 3.83 21.77
C THR A 284 6.66 4.06 21.18
N SER A 285 6.67 4.55 19.96
CA SER A 285 7.86 4.76 19.16
C SER A 285 8.44 6.10 19.54
N PHE A 286 9.75 6.18 19.75
CA PHE A 286 10.39 7.47 19.99
C PHE A 286 10.71 8.16 18.65
N VAL A 287 10.45 9.46 18.56
CA VAL A 287 10.86 10.29 17.42
C VAL A 287 12.37 10.12 17.19
N GLY A 288 12.77 9.87 15.94
CA GLY A 288 14.16 9.58 15.56
C GLY A 288 14.61 8.12 15.71
N ASN A 289 13.78 7.23 16.26
CA ASN A 289 14.07 5.79 16.48
C ASN A 289 15.44 5.51 17.14
N PRO A 290 15.67 6.00 18.38
CA PRO A 290 16.91 5.79 19.12
C PRO A 290 17.11 4.31 19.45
N SER A 291 18.29 3.78 19.12
CA SER A 291 18.67 2.37 19.31
C SER A 291 20.16 2.24 19.66
N ALA A 292 20.60 1.04 20.05
CA ALA A 292 22.03 0.79 20.29
C ALA A 292 22.90 1.09 19.04
N ASP A 293 22.36 0.92 17.83
CA ASP A 293 23.10 1.12 16.56
C ASP A 293 23.38 2.60 16.25
N ASN A 294 22.50 3.51 16.68
CA ASN A 294 22.69 4.96 16.53
C ASN A 294 23.17 5.65 17.82
N GLY A 295 23.67 4.87 18.79
CA GLY A 295 24.14 5.39 20.08
C GLY A 295 23.02 6.02 20.92
N TRP A 296 21.78 5.58 20.71
CA TRP A 296 20.56 6.08 21.33
C TRP A 296 20.21 7.54 20.97
N SER A 297 20.74 8.05 19.86
CA SER A 297 20.51 9.41 19.37
C SER A 297 19.17 9.56 18.64
N THR A 298 18.51 10.71 18.83
CA THR A 298 17.33 11.13 18.06
C THR A 298 17.64 12.20 17.00
N THR A 299 18.92 12.58 16.84
CA THR A 299 19.39 13.67 15.94
C THR A 299 19.15 13.44 14.44
N SER A 300 18.69 12.24 14.07
CA SER A 300 18.18 11.90 12.73
C SER A 300 16.88 12.66 12.39
N ALA A 301 16.02 12.90 13.38
CA ALA A 301 14.71 13.52 13.23
C ALA A 301 14.49 14.74 14.13
N VAL A 302 15.30 14.93 15.19
CA VAL A 302 15.16 16.03 16.15
C VAL A 302 16.31 17.02 16.03
N THR A 303 16.00 18.31 15.96
CA THR A 303 16.96 19.43 16.05
C THR A 303 16.67 20.25 17.31
N ALA A 304 17.66 20.38 18.19
CA ALA A 304 17.55 21.15 19.42
C ALA A 304 18.18 22.55 19.30
N THR A 305 17.47 23.59 19.75
CA THR A 305 17.94 24.98 19.88
C THR A 305 17.58 25.53 21.25
N ALA A 306 18.28 26.54 21.76
CA ALA A 306 18.01 27.07 23.11
C ALA A 306 18.30 28.57 23.25
N SER A 307 17.81 29.13 24.35
CA SER A 307 18.11 30.46 24.91
C SER A 307 19.60 30.79 24.99
N GLY A 308 20.43 29.76 25.13
CA GLY A 308 21.88 29.82 25.24
C GLY A 308 22.42 28.48 25.73
N TYR A 309 23.74 28.39 25.84
CA TYR A 309 24.41 27.28 26.52
C TYR A 309 25.79 27.72 27.03
N GLN A 310 26.37 26.92 27.94
CA GLN A 310 27.72 27.15 28.45
C GLN A 310 28.71 26.10 27.93
N TYR A 311 29.95 26.53 27.68
CA TYR A 311 31.06 25.67 27.26
C TYR A 311 30.71 24.79 26.04
N THR A 312 30.72 23.46 26.21
CA THR A 312 30.36 22.45 25.20
C THR A 312 28.97 21.84 25.43
N LEU A 313 28.25 22.30 26.47
CA LEU A 313 26.96 21.78 26.94
C LEU A 313 25.79 22.28 26.07
N ALA A 314 25.93 22.09 24.76
CA ALA A 314 25.06 22.63 23.73
C ALA A 314 23.68 21.91 23.70
N PRO A 315 22.64 22.52 23.10
CA PRO A 315 21.29 21.93 23.07
C PRO A 315 21.22 20.53 22.46
N VAL A 316 22.12 20.22 21.53
CA VAL A 316 22.25 18.89 20.90
C VAL A 316 22.58 17.78 21.91
N CYS A 317 23.21 18.10 23.05
CA CYS A 317 23.47 17.12 24.12
C CYS A 317 22.20 16.58 24.76
N ALA A 318 21.05 17.26 24.62
CA ALA A 318 19.77 16.79 25.16
C ALA A 318 19.01 15.81 24.23
N ILE A 319 19.56 15.46 23.07
CA ILE A 319 18.90 14.61 22.06
C ILE A 319 19.86 13.63 21.35
N ASN A 320 21.15 13.66 21.70
CA ASN A 320 22.18 12.88 21.02
C ASN A 320 22.48 11.54 21.73
N GLY A 321 21.78 11.21 22.82
CA GLY A 321 22.03 10.02 23.63
C GLY A 321 23.33 10.07 24.44
N SER A 322 24.02 11.23 24.46
CA SER A 322 25.32 11.36 25.13
C SER A 322 25.19 11.17 26.64
N GLY A 323 25.76 10.08 27.15
CA GLY A 323 25.73 9.76 28.58
C GLY A 323 24.70 8.70 28.96
N LEU A 324 23.86 8.25 28.03
CA LEU A 324 23.02 7.07 28.22
C LEU A 324 23.86 5.77 28.22
N ASP A 325 23.36 4.74 28.90
CA ASP A 325 23.97 3.42 28.88
C ASP A 325 23.81 2.75 27.50
N ALA A 326 24.89 2.16 26.99
CA ALA A 326 24.88 1.57 25.65
C ALA A 326 23.96 0.33 25.52
N ALA A 327 23.62 -0.34 26.62
CA ALA A 327 22.91 -1.62 26.60
C ALA A 327 21.39 -1.47 26.44
N THR A 328 20.81 -0.43 27.05
CA THR A 328 19.36 -0.20 27.09
C THR A 328 18.96 1.22 26.73
N GLY A 329 19.89 2.19 26.81
CA GLY A 329 19.59 3.59 26.59
C GLY A 329 18.55 4.14 27.57
N THR A 330 18.52 3.65 28.82
CA THR A 330 17.53 4.04 29.84
C THR A 330 18.14 4.72 31.05
N MET A 331 19.40 4.44 31.38
CA MET A 331 20.11 5.03 32.51
C MET A 331 21.08 6.10 32.02
N HIS A 332 21.03 7.28 32.64
CA HIS A 332 21.92 8.38 32.34
C HIS A 332 23.08 8.47 33.35
N SER A 333 24.28 8.66 32.80
CA SER A 333 25.52 8.92 33.53
C SER A 333 25.46 10.18 34.41
N ASN A 334 26.44 10.31 35.29
CA ASN A 334 26.61 11.42 36.23
C ASN A 334 27.94 12.18 36.04
N GLN A 335 28.61 12.00 34.89
CA GLN A 335 29.86 12.66 34.52
C GLN A 335 29.62 14.05 33.89
N ILE A 336 30.65 14.90 33.85
CA ILE A 336 30.48 16.35 33.64
C ILE A 336 30.59 16.87 32.19
N LEU A 337 31.30 16.17 31.31
CA LEU A 337 31.64 16.69 29.98
C LEU A 337 30.77 16.07 28.89
N ASP A 338 30.11 16.94 28.13
CA ASP A 338 29.42 16.65 26.87
C ASP A 338 28.20 15.70 26.98
N LEU A 339 27.56 15.63 28.17
CA LEU A 339 26.42 14.71 28.46
C LEU A 339 25.10 15.42 28.84
N TYR A 340 24.98 16.73 28.60
CA TYR A 340 23.76 17.48 28.93
C TYR A 340 23.78 18.87 28.28
N TRP A 341 22.59 19.44 28.05
CA TRP A 341 22.45 20.87 27.79
C TRP A 341 22.42 21.65 29.11
N ASP A 342 23.12 22.78 29.16
CA ASP A 342 23.15 23.66 30.33
C ASP A 342 23.01 25.13 29.94
N GLY A 343 21.87 25.73 30.27
CA GLY A 343 21.53 27.12 30.02
C GLY A 343 22.15 28.05 31.07
N PRO A 344 22.80 29.16 30.66
CA PRO A 344 23.54 30.02 31.58
C PRO A 344 22.64 30.69 32.64
N PRO A 345 23.19 30.98 33.83
CA PRO A 345 22.52 31.77 34.86
C PRO A 345 22.05 33.12 34.31
N GLY A 346 20.74 33.34 34.24
CA GLY A 346 20.15 34.56 33.69
C GLY A 346 20.24 34.69 32.17
N GLY A 347 20.21 33.57 31.43
CA GLY A 347 20.16 33.54 29.97
C GLY A 347 18.88 34.13 29.35
N GLY A 348 18.71 33.92 28.03
CA GLY A 348 17.39 33.82 27.42
C GLY A 348 16.50 35.06 27.28
N THR A 349 17.01 36.29 27.28
CA THR A 349 16.15 37.48 27.03
C THR A 349 15.60 37.58 25.60
N ALA A 350 16.11 36.77 24.66
CA ALA A 350 15.57 36.63 23.32
C ALA A 350 14.84 35.28 23.20
N THR A 351 13.54 35.32 22.90
CA THR A 351 12.78 34.16 22.40
C THR A 351 12.42 34.41 20.93
N PRO A 352 12.84 33.56 19.98
CA PRO A 352 12.33 33.57 18.61
C PRO A 352 10.91 32.98 18.53
N HIS A 353 10.38 32.47 19.64
CA HIS A 353 9.08 31.82 19.78
C HIS A 353 8.24 32.63 20.79
N PRO A 354 7.78 33.86 20.48
CA PRO A 354 7.20 34.78 21.48
C PRO A 354 5.81 34.36 22.00
N GLY A 355 5.29 33.20 21.58
CA GLY A 355 4.22 32.50 22.29
C GLY A 355 4.67 31.81 23.57
N THR A 356 5.98 31.70 23.82
CA THR A 356 6.51 31.02 24.99
C THR A 356 6.59 31.93 26.22
N ILE A 357 6.41 31.33 27.41
CA ILE A 357 6.26 32.11 28.64
C ILE A 357 7.52 32.91 28.98
N THR A 358 7.37 34.23 29.02
CA THR A 358 8.33 35.18 29.59
C THR A 358 7.75 35.69 30.91
N PRO A 359 8.39 35.48 32.08
CA PRO A 359 9.84 35.47 32.27
C PRO A 359 10.40 34.12 32.75
N CYS A 360 10.60 33.16 31.86
CA CYS A 360 11.61 32.11 32.07
C CYS A 360 13.03 32.69 31.90
N LEU A 361 14.04 32.06 32.51
CA LEU A 361 15.46 32.43 32.29
C LEU A 361 16.07 31.60 31.15
N ASN A 362 15.74 30.33 31.06
CA ASN A 362 16.22 29.46 29.98
C ASN A 362 15.06 28.71 29.33
N TRP A 363 15.18 28.53 28.01
CA TRP A 363 14.26 27.74 27.20
C TRP A 363 15.08 26.86 26.25
N ILE A 364 14.55 25.67 25.95
CA ILE A 364 15.05 24.78 24.91
C ILE A 364 13.88 24.34 24.02
N ALA A 365 14.09 24.38 22.71
CA ALA A 365 13.11 24.06 21.70
C ALA A 365 13.62 22.94 20.79
N PHE A 366 12.71 22.06 20.42
CA PHE A 366 12.92 20.88 19.58
C PHE A 366 12.07 21.04 18.33
N GLU A 367 12.72 21.05 17.17
CA GLU A 367 12.10 20.92 15.86
C GLU A 367 12.22 19.46 15.42
N PHE A 368 11.11 18.88 14.97
CA PHE A 368 11.08 17.56 14.34
C PHE A 368 11.18 17.72 12.81
N ASP A 369 11.68 16.72 12.11
CA ASP A 369 11.76 16.70 10.64
C ASP A 369 10.37 16.80 9.97
N GLN A 370 9.37 16.15 10.57
CA GLN A 370 7.96 16.16 10.17
C GLN A 370 7.00 16.41 11.35
N GLU A 371 5.70 16.43 11.07
CA GLU A 371 4.66 16.47 12.12
C GLU A 371 4.50 15.09 12.76
N TYR A 372 4.46 15.02 14.09
CA TYR A 372 4.27 13.77 14.84
C TYR A 372 3.08 13.85 15.81
N PRO A 373 2.21 12.83 15.86
CA PRO A 373 1.23 12.64 16.94
C PRO A 373 1.94 12.23 18.24
N LEU A 374 2.28 13.22 19.07
CA LEU A 374 3.05 13.00 20.29
C LEU A 374 2.21 12.37 21.40
N THR A 375 2.87 11.55 22.24
CA THR A 375 2.31 11.02 23.49
C THR A 375 3.20 11.42 24.67
N ILE A 376 4.09 10.54 25.13
CA ILE A 376 4.89 10.80 26.34
C ILE A 376 6.12 11.66 26.06
N MET A 377 6.34 12.69 26.87
CA MET A 377 7.65 13.35 27.00
C MET A 377 8.43 12.75 28.19
N HIS A 378 9.51 12.05 27.91
CA HIS A 378 10.42 11.51 28.92
C HIS A 378 11.66 12.39 29.05
N VAL A 379 12.03 12.80 30.27
CA VAL A 379 13.18 13.68 30.52
C VAL A 379 14.13 13.07 31.54
N TRP A 380 15.41 12.99 31.16
CA TRP A 380 16.52 12.87 32.09
C TRP A 380 16.97 14.30 32.43
N ASN A 381 16.78 14.70 33.69
CA ASN A 381 17.27 15.97 34.20
C ASN A 381 18.81 15.99 34.39
N TYR A 382 19.39 17.17 34.57
CA TYR A 382 20.82 17.36 34.82
C TYR A 382 21.31 16.50 36.00
N ASN A 383 22.27 15.60 35.77
CA ASN A 383 22.58 14.51 36.69
C ASN A 383 24.03 14.51 37.23
N TYR A 384 24.73 15.64 37.16
CA TYR A 384 26.15 15.71 37.54
C TYR A 384 26.42 15.34 39.01
N ASN A 385 27.36 14.43 39.24
CA ASN A 385 27.85 14.06 40.57
C ASN A 385 28.90 15.05 41.10
N SER A 386 28.40 16.12 41.72
CA SER A 386 29.20 17.03 42.56
C SER A 386 28.50 17.25 43.89
N VAL A 387 29.29 17.29 44.97
CA VAL A 387 28.81 17.63 46.33
C VAL A 387 28.24 19.05 46.43
N PHE A 388 28.48 19.91 45.43
CA PHE A 388 27.93 21.28 45.35
C PHE A 388 26.74 21.41 44.37
N ASN A 389 26.61 20.51 43.39
CA ASN A 389 25.60 20.59 42.31
C ASN A 389 24.70 19.31 42.27
N CYS A 390 24.59 18.58 43.37
CA CYS A 390 23.87 17.30 43.45
C CYS A 390 22.37 17.45 43.10
N GLY A 391 22.00 16.96 41.92
CA GLY A 391 20.67 17.08 41.35
C GLY A 391 20.28 18.51 40.96
N ALA A 392 21.22 19.28 40.40
CA ALA A 392 20.92 20.50 39.66
C ALA A 392 19.89 20.27 38.51
N GLY A 393 19.46 21.34 37.85
CA GLY A 393 18.63 21.28 36.64
C GLY A 393 17.19 21.77 36.80
N ALA A 394 16.44 21.67 35.71
CA ALA A 394 15.08 22.20 35.58
C ALA A 394 14.12 21.59 36.61
N ARG A 395 13.16 22.38 37.11
CA ARG A 395 12.09 21.92 37.99
C ARG A 395 10.72 22.20 37.38
N ASP A 396 10.16 23.39 37.57
CA ASP A 396 8.87 23.74 36.96
C ASP A 396 9.11 24.17 35.51
N VAL A 397 8.60 23.39 34.55
CA VAL A 397 8.77 23.62 33.10
C VAL A 397 7.43 23.78 32.43
N VAL A 398 7.27 24.87 31.68
CA VAL A 398 6.10 25.07 30.81
C VAL A 398 6.39 24.39 29.48
N VAL A 399 5.50 23.48 29.07
CA VAL A 399 5.60 22.75 27.80
C VAL A 399 4.60 23.36 26.82
N GLN A 400 5.10 23.72 25.64
CA GLN A 400 4.32 24.35 24.58
C GLN A 400 4.67 23.70 23.24
N TYR A 401 3.72 23.65 22.30
CA TYR A 401 3.91 22.99 21.01
C TYR A 401 3.34 23.82 19.85
N SER A 402 3.81 23.52 18.64
CA SER A 402 3.40 24.19 17.40
C SER A 402 3.54 23.26 16.19
N LEU A 403 2.80 23.55 15.11
CA LEU A 403 3.01 22.95 13.78
C LEU A 403 3.94 23.81 12.91
N THR A 404 4.02 25.12 13.17
CA THR A 404 4.76 26.08 12.32
C THR A 404 6.07 26.56 12.95
N GLY A 405 6.18 26.54 14.29
CA GLY A 405 7.37 27.00 15.03
C GLY A 405 7.59 28.51 14.96
N GLY A 406 6.60 29.25 14.47
CA GLY A 406 6.76 30.63 14.04
C GLY A 406 6.83 31.67 15.16
N SER A 407 6.83 32.93 14.72
CA SER A 407 7.10 34.11 15.56
C SER A 407 5.83 34.83 16.05
N GLY A 408 4.64 34.27 15.83
CA GLY A 408 3.38 34.70 16.42
C GLY A 408 3.08 33.96 17.73
N PRO A 409 2.54 34.62 18.77
CA PRO A 409 2.15 33.94 20.00
C PRO A 409 0.92 33.03 19.85
N ASP A 410 0.12 33.27 18.80
CA ASP A 410 -1.02 32.49 18.34
C ASP A 410 -0.62 31.20 17.60
N GLU A 411 0.66 31.05 17.22
CA GLU A 411 1.20 29.85 16.58
C GLU A 411 1.56 28.73 17.60
N TRP A 412 1.50 29.01 18.90
CA TRP A 412 1.94 28.12 19.97
C TRP A 412 0.80 27.79 20.95
N THR A 413 0.61 26.51 21.24
CA THR A 413 -0.34 26.05 22.27
C THR A 413 0.40 25.63 23.52
N THR A 414 -0.07 26.05 24.69
CA THR A 414 0.45 25.60 25.99
C THR A 414 -0.22 24.30 26.41
N LEU A 415 0.56 23.23 26.55
CA LEU A 415 0.09 21.96 27.10
C LEU A 415 -0.11 22.05 28.62
N GLY A 416 0.85 22.67 29.32
CA GLY A 416 0.77 22.83 30.77
C GLY A 416 2.08 23.28 31.41
N THR A 417 2.13 23.20 32.75
CA THR A 417 3.35 23.35 33.54
C THR A 417 3.55 22.07 34.35
N PHE A 418 4.74 21.47 34.23
CA PHE A 418 5.05 20.14 34.74
C PHE A 418 6.33 20.17 35.56
N GLU A 419 6.43 19.34 36.60
CA GLU A 419 7.64 19.21 37.41
C GLU A 419 8.57 18.16 36.79
N VAL A 420 9.78 18.56 36.38
CA VAL A 420 10.85 17.66 35.97
C VAL A 420 11.56 17.14 37.21
N ALA A 421 11.58 15.81 37.37
CA ALA A 421 12.16 15.17 38.55
C ALA A 421 13.64 15.52 38.75
N LYS A 422 14.06 15.73 40.02
CA LYS A 422 15.45 16.02 40.38
C LYS A 422 16.40 14.89 39.97
N GLY A 423 17.54 15.21 39.35
CA GLY A 423 18.60 14.24 39.09
C GLY A 423 19.13 13.59 40.37
N THR A 424 19.47 12.30 40.34
CA THR A 424 19.90 11.55 41.54
C THR A 424 21.38 11.70 41.86
N ALA A 425 22.17 12.26 40.93
CA ALA A 425 23.65 12.26 40.93
C ALA A 425 24.28 10.85 40.90
N LEU A 426 23.50 9.82 40.58
CA LEU A 426 23.94 8.44 40.40
C LEU A 426 23.93 8.07 38.91
N SER A 427 24.78 7.13 38.50
CA SER A 427 24.90 6.70 37.10
C SER A 427 23.82 5.73 36.63
N ASP A 428 22.81 5.47 37.47
CA ASP A 428 21.64 4.62 37.22
C ASP A 428 20.34 5.45 37.07
N PHE A 429 20.47 6.77 36.85
CA PHE A 429 19.33 7.68 36.79
C PHE A 429 18.46 7.43 35.55
N THR A 430 17.26 6.92 35.76
CA THR A 430 16.37 6.47 34.67
C THR A 430 15.48 7.55 34.05
N GLY A 431 15.63 8.82 34.44
CA GLY A 431 14.70 9.88 34.03
C GLY A 431 13.26 9.66 34.54
N LYS A 432 12.33 10.49 34.06
CA LYS A 432 10.87 10.36 34.27
C LYS A 432 10.06 10.86 33.08
N ASP A 433 8.90 10.24 32.91
CA ASP A 433 7.80 10.80 32.11
C ASP A 433 7.31 12.09 32.79
N VAL A 434 7.23 13.19 32.04
CA VAL A 434 6.92 14.54 32.55
C VAL A 434 5.50 14.96 32.18
N CYS A 435 5.07 14.66 30.94
CA CYS A 435 3.71 14.93 30.47
C CYS A 435 3.30 13.95 29.37
N ASP A 436 2.00 13.85 29.14
CA ASP A 436 1.39 13.23 27.96
C ASP A 436 0.80 14.34 27.07
N PHE A 437 1.03 14.24 25.77
CA PHE A 437 0.48 15.09 24.71
C PHE A 437 -0.87 14.55 24.18
N GLU A 438 -1.34 13.38 24.65
CA GLU A 438 -2.64 12.79 24.30
C GLU A 438 -2.86 12.58 22.79
N GLY A 439 -1.79 12.31 22.02
CA GLY A 439 -1.84 12.09 20.57
C GLY A 439 -1.79 13.37 19.73
N VAL A 440 -1.57 14.54 20.34
CA VAL A 440 -1.53 15.83 19.65
C VAL A 440 -0.43 15.87 18.58
N SER A 441 -0.80 16.22 17.34
CA SER A 441 0.16 16.50 16.28
C SER A 441 0.96 17.78 16.58
N ALA A 442 2.28 17.65 16.56
CA ALA A 442 3.23 18.75 16.70
C ALA A 442 4.45 18.54 15.79
N LYS A 443 4.98 19.63 15.25
CA LYS A 443 6.32 19.66 14.62
C LYS A 443 7.38 20.31 15.52
N TYR A 444 6.95 21.12 16.47
CA TYR A 444 7.84 21.83 17.39
C TYR A 444 7.34 21.68 18.84
N VAL A 445 8.28 21.52 19.77
CA VAL A 445 8.03 21.57 21.21
C VAL A 445 9.03 22.52 21.86
N CYS A 446 8.57 23.40 22.74
CA CYS A 446 9.42 24.28 23.54
C CYS A 446 9.18 24.08 25.04
N LEU A 447 10.27 23.91 25.78
CA LEU A 447 10.32 23.82 27.23
C LEU A 447 10.85 25.14 27.78
N SER A 448 10.06 25.83 28.60
CA SER A 448 10.44 27.09 29.25
C SER A 448 10.63 26.86 30.75
N ILE A 449 11.85 27.03 31.27
CA ILE A 449 12.19 26.74 32.68
C ILE A 449 11.77 27.91 33.56
N VAL A 450 10.77 27.68 34.41
CA VAL A 450 10.23 28.67 35.37
C VAL A 450 10.97 28.62 36.70
N THR A 451 11.30 27.40 37.17
CA THR A 451 12.10 27.18 38.38
C THR A 451 13.09 26.04 38.18
N ASP A 452 14.08 25.97 39.07
CA ASP A 452 15.09 24.91 39.14
C ASP A 452 15.14 24.28 40.55
N TRP A 453 15.91 23.20 40.68
CA TRP A 453 16.08 22.49 41.96
C TRP A 453 17.04 23.18 42.95
N GLY A 454 17.51 24.38 42.63
CA GLY A 454 18.42 25.20 43.44
C GLY A 454 19.88 24.79 43.30
N THR A 455 20.68 25.60 42.61
CA THR A 455 22.14 25.46 42.53
C THR A 455 22.84 26.71 43.06
N PRO A 456 24.11 26.65 43.51
CA PRO A 456 24.85 27.84 43.95
C PRO A 456 25.13 28.87 42.83
N TYR A 457 24.96 28.47 41.56
CA TYR A 457 25.37 29.26 40.40
C TYR A 457 24.18 29.71 39.52
N GLY A 458 23.05 29.01 39.58
CA GLY A 458 21.86 29.27 38.74
C GLY A 458 21.81 28.45 37.44
N ASP A 459 22.62 27.39 37.36
CA ASP A 459 22.71 26.47 36.21
C ASP A 459 21.36 25.75 35.96
N GLN A 460 20.86 25.79 34.73
CA GLN A 460 19.54 25.27 34.34
C GLN A 460 19.65 24.42 33.07
N GLY A 461 19.59 23.10 33.24
CA GLY A 461 19.80 22.15 32.16
C GLY A 461 18.94 20.90 32.25
N ILE A 462 18.93 20.14 31.16
CA ILE A 462 18.43 18.77 31.06
C ILE A 462 19.47 17.91 30.35
N ALA A 463 19.52 16.62 30.69
CA ALA A 463 20.51 15.69 30.18
C ALA A 463 20.10 15.02 28.87
N GLU A 464 18.87 14.52 28.77
CA GLU A 464 18.29 13.99 27.54
C GLU A 464 16.77 14.18 27.60
N VAL A 465 16.12 14.39 26.47
CA VAL A 465 14.67 14.28 26.31
C VAL A 465 14.33 13.33 25.17
N ARG A 466 13.28 12.54 25.36
CA ARG A 466 12.67 11.74 24.30
C ARG A 466 11.18 12.04 24.22
N PHE A 467 10.70 12.09 22.98
CA PHE A 467 9.30 12.24 22.64
C PHE A 467 8.81 10.91 22.07
N SER A 468 7.92 10.24 22.79
CA SER A 468 7.13 9.15 22.23
C SER A 468 6.08 9.73 21.29
N CYS A 469 5.79 9.01 20.21
CA CYS A 469 4.68 9.27 19.33
C CYS A 469 3.81 8.01 19.18
N SER A 470 2.51 8.23 19.03
CA SER A 470 1.57 7.20 18.59
C SER A 470 1.45 7.35 17.09
N LEU A 471 2.38 6.75 16.33
CA LEU A 471 2.21 6.64 14.88
C LEU A 471 0.88 5.91 14.64
N ASP A 472 -0.14 6.65 14.22
CA ASP A 472 -1.49 6.14 13.94
C ASP A 472 -1.36 5.01 12.94
N GLU A 473 -1.63 3.79 13.43
CA GLU A 473 -1.42 2.51 12.74
C GLU A 473 -0.04 2.41 12.07
N LEU A 474 0.82 1.53 12.61
CA LEU A 474 1.81 0.91 11.73
C LEU A 474 1.04 0.01 10.76
N SER A 475 0.47 0.63 9.72
CA SER A 475 -0.11 -0.08 8.60
C SER A 475 0.94 -1.08 8.12
N CYS A 476 0.52 -2.33 7.93
CA CYS A 476 1.45 -3.43 7.71
C CYS A 476 2.09 -3.45 6.30
N ASP A 477 2.09 -2.29 5.64
CA ASP A 477 2.82 -1.92 4.44
C ASP A 477 4.06 -1.04 4.72
N GLY A 478 4.34 -0.74 5.99
CA GLY A 478 5.56 -0.07 6.44
C GLY A 478 6.83 -0.78 5.94
N ALA A 479 7.79 -0.01 5.42
CA ALA A 479 8.97 -0.56 4.76
C ALA A 479 9.85 -1.40 5.71
N GLY A 480 9.85 -2.72 5.51
CA GLY A 480 10.57 -3.69 6.35
C GLY A 480 9.67 -4.51 7.27
N PHE A 481 8.34 -4.30 7.25
CA PHE A 481 7.37 -5.18 7.89
C PHE A 481 7.05 -6.39 7.00
N GLU A 482 6.93 -7.58 7.60
CA GLU A 482 6.41 -8.79 6.95
C GLU A 482 5.18 -9.26 7.71
N TYR A 483 4.07 -9.47 7.00
CA TYR A 483 2.86 -10.07 7.57
C TYR A 483 3.15 -11.44 8.17
N MET A 484 2.48 -11.77 9.28
CA MET A 484 2.54 -13.12 9.82
C MET A 484 2.01 -14.11 8.77
N PRO A 485 2.63 -15.29 8.56
CA PRO A 485 2.25 -16.19 7.47
C PRO A 485 0.78 -16.63 7.44
N ALA A 486 0.10 -16.56 8.59
CA ALA A 486 -1.30 -16.94 8.76
C ALA A 486 -2.27 -15.76 8.96
N ASP A 487 -1.79 -14.51 8.81
CA ASP A 487 -2.61 -13.30 8.65
C ASP A 487 -2.96 -13.19 7.15
N PHE A 488 -4.13 -13.73 6.79
CA PHE A 488 -4.55 -13.92 5.41
C PHE A 488 -5.35 -12.72 4.87
N ASP A 489 -6.10 -12.03 5.72
CA ASP A 489 -6.82 -10.80 5.32
C ASP A 489 -5.93 -9.54 5.37
N ARG A 490 -4.75 -9.64 5.99
CA ARG A 490 -3.73 -8.59 6.12
C ARG A 490 -4.15 -7.45 7.04
N ASN A 491 -4.94 -7.75 8.07
CA ASN A 491 -5.36 -6.82 9.11
C ASN A 491 -4.33 -6.62 10.24
N CYS A 492 -3.16 -7.27 10.14
CA CYS A 492 -2.06 -7.29 11.11
C CYS A 492 -2.27 -8.18 12.35
N VAL A 493 -3.40 -8.87 12.47
CA VAL A 493 -3.76 -9.76 13.57
C VAL A 493 -4.06 -11.13 12.98
N ILE A 494 -3.85 -12.20 13.74
CA ILE A 494 -4.39 -13.52 13.39
C ILE A 494 -5.63 -13.76 14.24
N ASP A 495 -6.81 -13.75 13.63
CA ASP A 495 -8.09 -13.92 14.33
C ASP A 495 -9.06 -14.90 13.64
N ILE A 496 -10.34 -14.81 13.98
CA ILE A 496 -11.39 -15.68 13.45
C ILE A 496 -11.67 -15.44 11.95
N ASN A 497 -11.32 -14.27 11.41
CA ASN A 497 -11.46 -13.91 10.00
C ASN A 497 -10.43 -14.68 9.16
N ASP A 498 -9.17 -14.77 9.60
CA ASP A 498 -8.14 -15.60 8.98
C ASP A 498 -8.50 -17.08 9.01
N PHE A 499 -9.00 -17.55 10.14
CA PHE A 499 -9.55 -18.90 10.23
C PHE A 499 -10.72 -19.12 9.26
N SER A 500 -11.54 -18.10 9.01
CA SER A 500 -12.63 -18.18 8.02
C SER A 500 -12.11 -18.27 6.59
N ILE A 501 -10.98 -17.62 6.26
CA ILE A 501 -10.32 -17.70 4.95
C ILE A 501 -9.71 -19.09 4.76
N LEU A 502 -8.93 -19.59 5.72
CA LEU A 502 -8.39 -20.95 5.70
C LEU A 502 -9.51 -21.99 5.55
N ALA A 503 -10.58 -21.87 6.34
CA ALA A 503 -11.73 -22.77 6.29
C ALA A 503 -12.49 -22.70 4.96
N ALA A 504 -12.61 -21.50 4.34
CA ALA A 504 -13.24 -21.35 3.03
C ALA A 504 -12.47 -22.12 1.94
N GLN A 505 -11.13 -22.10 1.97
CA GLN A 505 -10.33 -22.90 1.04
C GLN A 505 -10.33 -24.38 1.39
N TRP A 506 -10.28 -24.77 2.66
CA TRP A 506 -10.30 -26.17 3.09
C TRP A 506 -11.59 -26.91 2.66
N LEU A 507 -12.69 -26.18 2.47
CA LEU A 507 -13.93 -26.74 1.89
C LEU A 507 -13.88 -26.98 0.37
N LEU A 508 -12.81 -26.53 -0.31
CA LEU A 508 -12.56 -26.76 -1.73
C LEU A 508 -11.62 -27.96 -1.93
N CYS A 509 -11.68 -28.55 -3.12
CA CYS A 509 -10.77 -29.65 -3.44
C CYS A 509 -9.44 -29.10 -3.95
N ASN A 510 -8.40 -29.35 -3.18
CA ASN A 510 -7.10 -28.71 -3.30
C ASN A 510 -5.99 -29.77 -3.33
N ASP A 511 -6.11 -30.85 -4.13
CA ASP A 511 -5.04 -31.84 -4.35
C ASP A 511 -4.81 -32.03 -5.87
N PRO A 512 -3.60 -31.76 -6.42
CA PRO A 512 -3.36 -31.90 -7.87
C PRO A 512 -3.41 -33.36 -8.36
N GLN A 513 -3.40 -34.33 -7.44
CA GLN A 513 -3.38 -35.77 -7.74
C GLN A 513 -4.77 -36.43 -7.65
N ASP A 514 -5.80 -35.76 -7.11
CA ASP A 514 -7.17 -36.28 -7.14
C ASP A 514 -7.84 -35.94 -8.49
N GLY A 515 -8.10 -36.96 -9.30
CA GLY A 515 -8.74 -36.82 -10.61
C GLY A 515 -10.20 -36.35 -10.58
N ASN A 516 -10.82 -36.25 -9.40
CA ASN A 516 -12.16 -35.65 -9.21
C ASN A 516 -12.08 -34.18 -8.75
N CYS A 517 -10.87 -33.66 -8.58
CA CYS A 517 -10.60 -32.37 -7.98
C CYS A 517 -10.69 -31.24 -9.01
N LEU A 518 -11.52 -30.24 -8.72
CA LEU A 518 -11.47 -28.95 -9.40
C LEU A 518 -10.61 -28.01 -8.54
N ALA A 519 -9.30 -28.15 -8.70
CA ALA A 519 -8.31 -27.30 -8.04
C ALA A 519 -8.68 -25.81 -8.14
N ASN A 520 -8.70 -25.14 -6.99
CA ASN A 520 -9.04 -23.72 -6.82
C ASN A 520 -7.89 -22.75 -7.15
N TRP A 521 -6.73 -23.27 -7.59
CA TRP A 521 -5.53 -22.51 -7.99
C TRP A 521 -5.37 -22.28 -9.50
#